data_AF-A0A0M6WHR6-F1
#
_entry.id   AF-A0A0M6WHR6-F1
#
_cell.length_a   1.000
_cell.length_b   1.000
_cell.length_c   1.000
_cell.angle_alpha   90.00
_cell.angle_beta   90.00
_cell.angle_gamma   90.00
#
_symmetry.space_group_name_H-M   'P 1'
#
loop_
_entity.id
_entity.type
_entity.pdbx_description
1 polymer ?
#
loop_
_entity_poly.entity_id
_entity_poly.type
_entity_poly.pdbx_seq_one_letter_code
_entity_poly.pdbx_strand_id
1 'polypeptide(L)'
;MYEAIFIPEWISAPSKDIINQPDLQVYVKDFGKNKGDLCLVAQVSDKIVSAVWVRIMNDYGHIDNETPSFAISLLKEYRNYGIGTELIKQMLMKLKLAGYK
;
A
#
# COMPACT_ATOMS: atom_id res chain seq x y z
N MET A 1 -3.65 0.02 -5.46
CA MET A 1 -2.80 1.15 -5.91
C MET A 1 -3.62 2.40 -6.19
N TYR A 2 -4.54 2.44 -7.16
CA TYR A 2 -5.29 3.67 -7.50
C TYR A 2 -5.93 4.38 -6.29
N GLU A 3 -6.59 3.63 -5.41
CA GLU A 3 -7.23 4.19 -4.20
C GLU A 3 -6.24 4.70 -3.12
N ALA A 4 -4.92 4.50 -3.32
CA ALA A 4 -3.87 5.06 -2.48
C ALA A 4 -3.44 6.46 -2.94
N ILE A 5 -3.80 6.87 -4.16
CA ILE A 5 -3.48 8.18 -4.69
C ILE A 5 -4.37 9.21 -3.97
N PHE A 6 -3.74 10.19 -3.33
CA PHE A 6 -4.46 11.31 -2.76
C PHE A 6 -4.95 12.24 -3.89
N ILE A 7 -6.27 12.44 -3.95
CA ILE A 7 -6.92 13.32 -4.91
C ILE A 7 -7.63 14.41 -4.11
N PRO A 8 -7.18 15.68 -4.16
CA PRO A 8 -7.86 16.78 -3.51
C PRO A 8 -9.28 16.98 -4.04
N GLU A 9 -10.19 17.49 -3.22
CA GLU A 9 -11.61 17.64 -3.58
C GLU A 9 -11.85 18.58 -4.77
N TRP A 10 -10.94 19.54 -4.99
CA TRP A 10 -11.00 20.51 -6.08
C TRP A 10 -10.33 20.03 -7.39
N ILE A 11 -9.87 18.77 -7.43
CA ILE A 11 -9.21 18.19 -8.61
C ILE A 11 -10.00 16.99 -9.10
N SER A 12 -10.28 16.95 -10.41
CA SER A 12 -10.86 15.77 -11.06
C SER A 12 -9.91 14.58 -10.94
N ALA A 13 -10.46 13.44 -10.54
CA ALA A 13 -9.68 12.20 -10.44
C ALA A 13 -9.04 11.86 -11.80
N PRO A 14 -7.73 11.56 -11.85
CA PRO A 14 -7.07 11.17 -13.09
C PRO A 14 -7.60 9.82 -13.58
N SER A 15 -7.38 9.51 -14.86
CA SER A 15 -7.68 8.16 -15.38
C SER A 15 -7.01 7.08 -14.54
N LYS A 16 -7.64 5.92 -14.42
CA LYS A 16 -7.05 4.75 -13.76
C LYS A 16 -5.74 4.32 -14.42
N ASP A 17 -5.52 4.66 -15.69
CA ASP A 17 -4.28 4.37 -16.41
C ASP A 17 -3.04 5.04 -15.81
N ILE A 18 -3.22 6.05 -14.95
CA ILE A 18 -2.10 6.70 -14.25
C ILE A 18 -1.24 5.67 -13.49
N ILE A 19 -1.84 4.60 -12.96
CA ILE A 19 -1.12 3.56 -12.22
C ILE A 19 -0.09 2.83 -13.09
N ASN A 20 -0.22 2.89 -14.42
CA ASN A 20 0.70 2.27 -15.36
C ASN A 20 1.93 3.13 -15.64
N GLN A 21 1.99 4.37 -15.14
CA GLN A 21 3.17 5.21 -15.29
C GLN A 21 4.38 4.60 -14.57
N PRO A 22 5.59 4.69 -15.15
CA PRO A 22 6.81 4.11 -14.58
C PRO A 22 7.03 4.47 -13.11
N ASP A 23 6.78 5.73 -12.76
CA ASP A 23 6.98 6.28 -11.41
C ASP A 23 6.03 5.67 -10.37
N LEU A 24 4.86 5.16 -10.79
CA LEU A 24 3.92 4.46 -9.91
C LEU A 24 4.08 2.93 -9.97
N GLN A 25 4.68 2.40 -11.04
CA GLN A 25 4.93 0.97 -11.16
C GLN A 25 5.98 0.46 -10.16
N VAL A 26 6.86 1.32 -9.64
CA VAL A 26 7.83 0.94 -8.59
C VAL A 26 7.17 0.31 -7.36
N TYR A 27 5.90 0.65 -7.08
CA TYR A 27 5.14 0.14 -5.95
C TYR A 27 4.56 -1.27 -6.15
N VAL A 28 4.45 -1.76 -7.39
CA VAL A 28 3.71 -3.01 -7.70
C VAL A 28 4.41 -3.93 -8.70
N LYS A 29 5.34 -3.43 -9.50
CA LYS A 29 6.07 -4.22 -10.49
C LYS A 29 6.85 -5.32 -9.77
N ASP A 30 6.70 -6.55 -10.27
CA ASP A 30 7.37 -7.74 -9.72
C ASP A 30 7.15 -7.95 -8.21
N PHE A 31 6.03 -7.47 -7.67
CA PHE A 31 5.71 -7.60 -6.24
C PHE A 31 5.68 -9.04 -5.77
N GLY A 32 6.33 -9.29 -4.63
CA GLY A 32 6.52 -10.61 -4.04
C GLY A 32 7.80 -11.33 -4.49
N LYS A 33 8.55 -10.78 -5.45
CA LYS A 33 9.86 -11.32 -5.86
C LYS A 33 11.03 -10.71 -5.09
N ASN A 34 10.84 -9.54 -4.47
CA ASN A 34 11.90 -8.82 -3.77
C ASN A 34 11.86 -9.07 -2.25
N LYS A 35 13.04 -9.00 -1.61
CA LYS A 35 13.13 -9.05 -0.15
C LYS A 35 12.39 -7.86 0.47
N GLY A 36 11.55 -8.14 1.46
CA GLY A 36 10.75 -7.14 2.16
C GLY A 36 9.40 -6.84 1.51
N ASP A 37 9.07 -7.47 0.37
CA ASP A 37 7.73 -7.42 -0.19
C ASP A 37 6.76 -8.21 0.69
N LEU A 38 5.82 -7.51 1.33
CA LEU A 38 4.73 -8.11 2.09
C LEU A 38 3.44 -7.37 1.81
N CYS A 39 2.32 -8.10 1.68
CA CYS A 39 1.01 -7.52 1.46
C CYS A 39 -0.03 -8.19 2.35
N LEU A 40 -0.91 -7.40 2.94
CA LEU A 40 -2.12 -7.85 3.63
C LEU A 40 -3.33 -7.21 2.97
N VAL A 41 -4.40 -7.99 2.86
CA VAL A 41 -5.67 -7.52 2.31
C VAL A 41 -6.77 -7.65 3.36
N ALA A 42 -7.69 -6.68 3.35
CA ALA A 42 -8.97 -6.84 4.02
C ALA A 42 -10.01 -7.26 2.98
N GLN A 43 -10.76 -8.30 3.31
CA GLN A 43 -11.78 -8.88 2.46
C GLN A 43 -13.13 -8.87 3.20
N VAL A 44 -14.18 -8.46 2.49
CA VAL A 44 -15.56 -8.49 2.97
C VAL A 44 -16.34 -9.36 1.99
N SER A 45 -16.85 -10.51 2.46
CA SER A 45 -17.38 -11.57 1.60
C SER A 45 -16.35 -11.95 0.52
N ASP A 46 -16.65 -11.79 -0.77
CA ASP A 46 -15.73 -12.10 -1.87
C ASP A 46 -15.01 -10.88 -2.47
N LYS A 47 -15.12 -9.71 -1.81
CA LYS A 47 -14.55 -8.44 -2.29
C LYS A 47 -13.34 -8.04 -1.46
N ILE A 48 -12.19 -7.83 -2.13
CA ILE A 48 -11.05 -7.12 -1.52
C ILE A 48 -11.41 -5.65 -1.40
N VAL A 49 -11.46 -5.14 -0.16
CA VAL A 49 -11.87 -3.75 0.12
C VAL A 49 -10.68 -2.87 0.47
N SER A 50 -9.58 -3.48 0.91
CA SER A 50 -8.33 -2.79 1.25
C SER A 50 -7.11 -3.65 1.01
N ALA A 51 -5.99 -2.99 0.77
CA ALA A 51 -4.67 -3.60 0.84
C ALA A 51 -3.68 -2.66 1.54
N VAL A 52 -2.82 -3.21 2.37
CA VAL A 52 -1.58 -2.56 2.84
C VAL A 52 -0.42 -3.40 2.32
N TRP A 53 0.60 -2.76 1.77
CA TRP A 53 1.80 -3.44 1.33
C TRP A 53 3.03 -2.62 1.64
N VAL A 54 4.13 -3.34 1.73
CA VAL A 54 5.45 -2.80 2.06
C VAL A 54 6.48 -3.38 1.11
N ARG A 55 7.53 -2.60 0.87
CA ARG A 55 8.65 -2.96 0.00
C ARG A 55 9.85 -2.10 0.34
N ILE A 56 11.05 -2.67 0.29
CA ILE A 56 12.30 -1.89 0.28
C ILE A 56 12.46 -1.32 -1.14
N MET A 57 12.36 0.00 -1.28
CA MET A 57 12.46 0.70 -2.54
C MET A 57 12.97 2.12 -2.34
N ASN A 58 13.47 2.73 -3.41
CA ASN A 58 13.90 4.12 -3.43
C ASN A 58 12.75 5.02 -3.92
N ASP A 59 11.69 5.11 -3.12
CA ASP A 59 10.56 6.02 -3.36
C ASP A 59 10.74 7.36 -2.62
N TYR A 60 9.73 8.23 -2.66
CA TYR A 60 9.77 9.52 -1.95
C TYR A 60 9.89 9.39 -0.42
N GLY A 61 9.46 8.25 0.14
CA GLY A 61 9.54 7.94 1.57
C GLY A 61 10.79 7.18 1.98
N HIS A 62 11.73 6.95 1.05
CA HIS A 62 12.93 6.16 1.29
C HIS A 62 13.82 6.82 2.34
N ILE A 63 14.24 6.02 3.33
CA ILE A 63 15.21 6.44 4.35
C ILE A 63 16.53 5.65 4.26
N ASP A 64 16.46 4.35 3.96
CA ASP A 64 17.60 3.46 3.81
C ASP A 64 17.19 2.16 3.08
N ASN A 65 18.17 1.28 2.84
CA ASN A 65 17.98 0.01 2.13
C ASN A 65 17.53 -1.16 3.02
N GLU A 66 17.12 -0.90 4.27
CA GLU A 66 16.66 -1.92 5.22
C GLU A 66 15.22 -1.69 5.67
N THR A 67 14.73 -0.46 5.57
CA THR A 67 13.41 -0.04 6.02
C THR A 67 12.40 -0.08 4.86
N PRO A 68 11.34 -0.90 4.95
CA PRO A 68 10.31 -0.96 3.93
C PRO A 68 9.44 0.31 3.92
N SER A 69 9.19 0.86 2.73
CA SER A 69 8.20 1.92 2.53
C SER A 69 6.79 1.34 2.59
N PHE A 70 5.87 2.04 3.26
CA PHE A 70 4.49 1.64 3.45
C PHE A 70 3.55 2.29 2.42
N ALA A 71 2.64 1.50 1.86
CA ALA A 71 1.53 2.00 1.08
C ALA A 71 0.23 1.29 1.48
N ILE A 72 -0.88 2.04 1.48
CA ILE A 72 -2.20 1.52 1.82
C ILE A 72 -3.26 2.07 0.86
N SER A 73 -4.22 1.23 0.53
CA SER A 73 -5.28 1.52 -0.43
C SER A 73 -6.60 1.01 0.16
N LEU A 74 -7.64 1.85 0.18
CA LEU A 74 -8.95 1.52 0.74
C LEU A 74 -10.04 2.14 -0.11
N LEU A 75 -10.99 1.31 -0.56
CA LEU A 75 -12.18 1.76 -1.28
C LEU A 75 -12.95 2.79 -0.45
N LYS A 76 -13.41 3.87 -1.10
CA LYS A 76 -14.03 5.02 -0.43
C LYS A 76 -15.19 4.64 0.50
N GLU A 77 -16.05 3.71 0.07
CA GLU A 77 -17.20 3.23 0.84
C GLU A 77 -16.86 2.44 2.12
N TYR A 78 -15.60 2.00 2.27
CA TYR A 78 -15.10 1.26 3.44
C TYR A 78 -14.16 2.09 4.34
N ARG A 79 -14.05 3.40 4.08
CA ARG A 79 -13.30 4.34 4.94
C ARG A 79 -14.07 4.59 6.26
N ASN A 80 -13.35 5.06 7.28
CA ASN A 80 -13.89 5.40 8.61
C ASN A 80 -14.45 4.23 9.45
N TYR A 81 -14.20 2.97 9.05
CA TYR A 81 -14.54 1.77 9.83
C TYR A 81 -13.35 1.16 10.61
N GLY A 82 -12.19 1.83 10.65
CA GLY A 82 -11.00 1.32 11.33
C GLY A 82 -10.21 0.21 10.59
N ILE A 83 -10.66 -0.21 9.39
CA ILE A 83 -10.03 -1.26 8.58
C ILE A 83 -8.55 -0.94 8.29
N GLY A 84 -8.27 0.30 7.85
CA GLY A 84 -6.90 0.70 7.54
C GLY A 84 -5.98 0.70 8.76
N THR A 85 -6.50 1.13 9.91
CA THR A 85 -5.77 1.11 11.19
C THR A 85 -5.41 -0.32 11.60
N GLU A 86 -6.36 -1.25 11.49
CA GLU A 86 -6.11 -2.65 11.83
C GLU A 86 -5.10 -3.30 10.88
N LEU A 87 -5.21 -3.05 9.58
CA LEU A 87 -4.23 -3.53 8.60
C LEU A 87 -2.81 -3.03 8.88
N ILE A 88 -2.66 -1.75 9.23
CA ILE A 88 -1.36 -1.18 9.60
C ILE A 88 -0.80 -1.88 10.85
N LYS A 89 -1.61 -2.07 11.90
CA LYS A 89 -1.17 -2.77 13.12
C LYS A 89 -0.70 -4.19 12.83
N GLN A 90 -1.46 -4.94 12.04
CA GLN A 90 -1.13 -6.31 11.64
C GLN A 90 0.15 -6.37 10.81
N MET A 91 0.33 -5.42 9.87
CA MET A 91 1.54 -5.34 9.07
C MET A 91 2.77 -5.01 9.93
N LEU A 92 2.67 -4.03 10.84
CA LEU A 92 3.74 -3.69 11.77
C LEU A 92 4.14 -4.87 12.65
N MET A 93 3.16 -5.65 13.14
CA MET A 93 3.43 -6.86 13.90
C MET A 93 4.20 -7.89 13.05
N LYS A 94 3.80 -8.12 11.80
CA LYS A 94 4.49 -9.04 10.89
C LYS A 94 5.91 -8.58 10.58
N LEU A 95 6.11 -7.30 10.33
CA LEU A 95 7.44 -6.73 10.08
C LEU A 95 8.35 -6.89 11.28
N LYS A 96 7.85 -6.60 12.48
CA LYS A 96 8.60 -6.80 13.73
C LYS A 96 9.01 -8.26 13.91
N LEU A 97 8.10 -9.21 13.64
CA LEU A 97 8.39 -10.65 13.69
C LEU A 97 9.40 -11.08 12.62
N ALA A 98 9.44 -10.39 11.48
CA ALA A 98 10.42 -10.61 10.42
C ALA A 98 11.77 -9.91 10.68
N GLY A 99 11.94 -9.21 11.80
CA GLY A 99 13.19 -8.59 12.22
C GLY A 99 13.39 -7.14 11.75
N TYR A 100 12.36 -6.52 11.16
CA TYR A 100 12.37 -5.10 10.85
C TYR A 100 12.19 -4.27 12.13
N LYS A 101 12.82 -3.09 12.17
CA LYS A 101 12.88 -2.23 13.37
C LYS A 101 11.87 -1.09 13.32
#